data_AF-A0A3N5P4D0-F1
#
_entry.id   AF-A0A3N5P4D0-F1
#
_cell.length_a   1.000
_cell.length_b   1.000
_cell.length_c   1.000
_cell.angle_alpha   90.00
_cell.angle_beta   90.00
_cell.angle_gamma   90.00
#
_symmetry.space_group_name_H-M   'P 1'
#
loop_
_entity.id
_entity.type
_entity.pdbx_description
1 polymer ?
#
loop_
_entity_poly.entity_id
_entity_poly.type
_entity_poly.pdbx_seq_one_letter_code
_entity_poly.pdbx_strand_id
1 'polypeptide(L)' 'MLPEKFHPAVAGWFRSAFPAPTSVQLKAWDAIGSQRHTLISAPTGSGKTLAAF' A
#
# COMPACT_ATOMS: atom_id res chain seq x y z
N MET A 1 -4.20 -3.82 8.88
CA MET A 1 -4.20 -5.16 8.24
C MET A 1 -4.02 -4.95 6.74
N LEU A 2 -3.30 -5.83 6.03
CA LEU A 2 -3.17 -5.73 4.57
C LEU A 2 -4.54 -5.97 3.89
N PRO A 3 -4.86 -5.25 2.80
CA PRO A 3 -6.04 -5.53 1.99
C PRO A 3 -6.11 -7.00 1.56
N GLU A 4 -7.28 -7.64 1.72
CA GLU A 4 -7.51 -9.03 1.28
C GLU A 4 -7.35 -9.21 -0.24
N LYS A 5 -7.44 -8.11 -0.98
CA LYS A 5 -7.30 -8.07 -2.45
C LYS A 5 -5.88 -8.37 -2.94
N PHE A 6 -4.86 -8.37 -2.06
CA PHE A 6 -3.51 -8.68 -2.48
C PHE A 6 -3.33 -10.17 -2.77
N HIS A 7 -2.61 -10.47 -3.85
CA HIS A 7 -2.18 -11.84 -4.12
C HIS A 7 -1.38 -12.38 -2.92
N PRO A 8 -1.61 -13.64 -2.47
CA PRO A 8 -1.00 -14.19 -1.26
C PRO A 8 0.54 -14.07 -1.23
N ALA A 9 1.20 -14.24 -2.39
CA ALA A 9 2.65 -14.07 -2.50
C ALA A 9 3.11 -12.64 -2.18
N VAL A 10 2.39 -11.62 -2.67
CA VAL A 10 2.69 -10.20 -2.40
C VAL A 10 2.47 -9.89 -0.91
N ALA A 11 1.35 -10.38 -0.35
CA ALA A 11 1.06 -10.21 1.07
C ALA A 11 2.09 -10.91 1.97
N GLY A 12 2.55 -12.11 1.60
CA GLY A 12 3.60 -12.85 2.31
C GLY A 12 4.94 -12.12 2.28
N TRP A 13 5.37 -11.69 1.10
CA TRP A 13 6.57 -10.88 0.95
C TRP A 13 6.50 -9.60 1.79
N PHE A 14 5.41 -8.84 1.71
CA PHE A 14 5.28 -7.58 2.45
C PHE A 14 5.41 -7.79 3.96
N ARG A 15 4.75 -8.82 4.51
CA ARG A 15 4.83 -9.16 5.94
C ARG A 15 6.24 -9.58 6.38
N SER A 16 7.02 -10.21 5.50
CA SER A 16 8.41 -10.57 5.80
C SER A 16 9.38 -9.38 5.73
N ALA A 17 9.09 -8.41 4.85
CA ALA A 17 9.98 -7.29 4.57
C ALA A 17 9.72 -6.08 5.47
N PHE A 18 8.48 -5.90 5.94
CA PHE A 18 8.07 -4.70 6.68
C PHE A 18 7.24 -5.07 7.93
N PRO A 19 7.41 -4.33 9.03
CA PRO A 19 6.66 -4.60 10.26
C PRO A 19 5.16 -4.30 10.11
N ALA A 20 4.81 -3.26 9.35
CA ALA A 20 3.43 -2.86 9.09
C ALA A 20 3.34 -1.92 7.87
N PRO A 21 2.18 -1.84 7.19
CA PRO A 21 1.94 -0.83 6.17
C PRO A 21 1.81 0.57 6.77
N THR A 22 2.24 1.58 6.02
CA THR A 22 2.06 2.98 6.41
C THR A 22 0.62 3.45 6.16
N SER A 23 0.22 4.54 6.82
CA SER A 23 -1.11 5.12 6.62
C SER A 23 -1.35 5.59 5.17
N VAL A 24 -0.30 6.06 4.49
CA VAL A 24 -0.33 6.47 3.08
C VAL A 24 -0.60 5.28 2.16
N GLN A 25 0.08 4.15 2.41
CA GLN A 25 -0.12 2.91 1.67
C GLN A 25 -1.55 2.40 1.80
N LEU A 26 -2.08 2.31 3.03
CA LEU A 26 -3.44 1.84 3.27
C LEU A 26 -4.50 2.70 2.55
N LYS A 27 -4.37 4.04 2.62
CA LYS A 27 -5.29 4.96 1.92
C LYS A 27 -5.17 4.86 0.41
N ALA A 28 -3.94 4.74 -0.12
CA ALA A 28 -3.70 4.62 -1.54
C ALA A 28 -4.27 3.32 -2.10
N TRP A 29 -4.00 2.18 -1.46
CA TRP A 29 -4.48 0.88 -1.92
C TRP A 29 -6.01 0.75 -1.86
N ASP A 30 -6.67 1.40 -0.90
CA ASP A 30 -8.14 1.48 -0.88
C ASP A 30 -8.69 2.24 -2.10
N ALA A 31 -8.10 3.40 -2.41
CA ALA A 31 -8.52 4.23 -3.54
C ALA A 31 -8.18 3.59 -4.91
N ILE A 32 -6.95 3.13 -5.08
CA ILE A 32 -6.47 2.48 -6.31
C ILE A 32 -7.19 1.14 -6.51
N GLY A 33 -7.36 0.35 -5.45
CA GLY A 33 -8.10 -0.91 -5.47
C GLY A 33 -9.61 -0.73 -5.70
N SER A 34 -10.10 0.51 -5.68
CA SER A 34 -11.45 0.90 -6.10
C SER A 34 -11.48 1.53 -7.51
N GLN A 35 -10.39 1.37 -8.27
CA GLN A 35 -10.21 1.88 -9.65
C GLN A 35 -10.34 3.42 -9.76
N ARG A 36 -9.99 4.17 -8.70
CA ARG A 36 -9.97 5.64 -8.73
C ARG A 36 -8.59 6.17 -9.09
N HIS A 37 -8.53 7.17 -9.99
CA HIS A 37 -7.33 7.98 -10.15
C HIS A 37 -6.97 8.65 -8.81
N THR A 38 -5.73 8.45 -8.36
CA THR A 38 -5.32 8.80 -7.00
C THR A 38 -4.04 9.62 -7.04
N LEU A 39 -4.09 10.87 -6.57
CA LEU A 39 -2.92 11.69 -6.29
C LEU A 39 -2.46 11.42 -4.85
N ILE A 40 -1.21 10.98 -4.68
CA ILE A 40 -0.62 10.71 -3.36
C ILE A 40 0.36 11.83 -3.01
N SER A 41 0.04 12.61 -1.98
CA SER A 41 0.93 13.62 -1.40
C SER A 41 1.32 13.23 0.02
N ALA A 42 2.60 12.97 0.25
CA ALA A 42 3.15 12.57 1.55
C ALA A 42 4.65 12.90 1.65
N PRO A 43 5.20 13.13 2.86
CA PRO A 43 6.63 13.37 3.05
C PRO A 43 7.52 12.25 2.50
N THR A 44 8.79 12.57 2.22
CA THR A 44 9.81 11.56 1.90
C THR A 44 9.92 10.53 3.03
N GLY A 45 10.16 9.26 2.67
CA GLY A 45 10.20 8.16 3.63
C GLY A 45 8.83 7.58 4.03
N SER A 46 7.71 8.18 3.62
CA SER A 46 6.35 7.70 3.99
C SER A 46 5.89 6.41 3.30
N GLY A 47 6.75 5.78 2.49
CA GLY A 47 6.42 4.56 1.75
C GLY A 47 5.55 4.77 0.49
N LYS A 48 5.49 6.00 -0.04
CA LYS A 48 4.64 6.36 -1.20
C LYS A 48 4.95 5.60 -2.50
N THR A 49 6.16 5.07 -2.66
CA THR A 49 6.54 4.24 -3.81
C THR A 49 5.74 2.93 -3.84
N LEU A 50 5.73 2.17 -2.73
CA LEU A 50 4.93 0.95 -2.61
C LEU A 50 3.42 1.22 -2.47
N ALA A 51 3.04 2.46 -2.14
CA ALA A 51 1.64 2.87 -2.11
C ALA A 51 1.00 2.96 -3.51
N ALA A 52 1.82 3.23 -4.54
CA ALA A 52 1.37 3.45 -5.92
C ALA A 52 1.65 2.26 -6.85
N PHE A 53 2.32 1.22 -6.35
CA PHE A 53 2.61 -0.05 -7.03
C PHE A 53 1.58 -1.11 -6.61
#